data_AF-A0A0B1TMY1-F1
#
_entry.id   AF-A0A0B1TMY1-F1
#
_cell.length_a   1.000
_cell.length_b   1.000
_cell.length_c   1.000
_cell.angle_alpha   90.00
_cell.angle_beta   90.00
_cell.angle_gamma   90.00
#
_symmetry.space_group_name_H-M   'P 1'
#
loop_
_entity.id
_entity.type
_entity.pdbx_description
1 polymer ?
#
loop_
_entity_poly.entity_id
_entity_poly.type
_entity_poly.pdbx_seq_one_letter_code
_entity_poly.pdbx_strand_id
1 'polypeptide(L)'
;MGLPYSPLCDRHTVHVADSQIGFIDFIVEPTMVVCGELLTKMVEPLVSLPPSDSLFPPNGDQNESTSPSVALSPLPDARNSAVSPSSIRRLPLNYCGKLDIPTPWMKFLHENKANWKERAAKEEEERKRAEAEKAALDNGDVKENGKP
;
A
#
# COMPACT_ATOMS: atom_id res chain seq x y z
N MET A 1 24.98 11.84 -33.19
CA MET A 1 23.61 11.37 -33.44
C MET A 1 22.55 12.47 -33.46
N GLY A 2 22.76 13.68 -32.92
CA GLY A 2 21.89 14.84 -33.20
C GLY A 2 20.40 14.69 -32.85
N LEU A 3 20.06 13.68 -32.04
CA LEU A 3 18.69 13.41 -31.62
C LEU A 3 18.32 14.31 -30.44
N PRO A 4 17.04 14.72 -30.32
CA PRO A 4 16.56 15.39 -29.12
C PRO A 4 16.68 14.46 -27.91
N TYR A 5 16.83 15.05 -26.72
CA TYR A 5 16.82 14.30 -25.47
C TYR A 5 15.45 13.64 -25.26
N SER A 6 15.46 12.34 -24.97
CA SER A 6 14.27 11.62 -24.49
C SER A 6 13.83 12.19 -23.14
N PRO A 7 12.53 12.08 -22.79
CA PRO A 7 12.05 12.48 -21.48
C PRO A 7 12.89 11.87 -20.36
N LEU A 8 13.22 12.68 -19.35
CA LEU A 8 14.04 12.31 -18.18
C LEU A 8 15.50 11.93 -18.49
N CYS A 9 15.95 12.01 -19.74
CA CYS A 9 17.32 11.67 -20.14
C CYS A 9 18.30 12.86 -20.14
N ASP A 10 17.85 14.05 -19.76
CA ASP A 10 18.70 15.22 -19.58
C ASP A 10 18.87 15.53 -18.09
N ARG A 11 20.11 15.40 -17.58
CA ARG A 11 20.43 15.65 -16.17
C ARG A 11 20.26 17.11 -15.75
N HIS A 12 20.30 18.07 -16.69
CA HIS A 12 20.23 19.49 -16.37
C HIS A 12 18.80 20.03 -16.27
N THR A 13 17.84 19.38 -16.93
CA THR A 13 16.45 19.85 -17.02
C THR A 13 15.44 18.90 -16.39
N VAL A 14 15.86 17.70 -15.97
CA VAL A 14 14.96 16.72 -15.36
C VAL A 14 14.45 17.16 -13.99
N HIS A 15 13.12 17.15 -13.82
CA HIS A 15 12.45 17.29 -12.53
C HIS A 15 12.20 15.89 -11.93
N VAL A 16 13.21 15.36 -11.24
CA VAL A 16 13.17 13.97 -10.74
C VAL A 16 12.02 13.80 -9.75
N ALA A 17 11.86 14.72 -8.80
CA ALA A 17 10.84 14.59 -7.77
C ALA A 17 9.41 14.57 -8.34
N ASP A 18 9.09 15.51 -9.23
CA ASP A 18 7.78 15.55 -9.92
C ASP A 18 7.53 14.28 -10.74
N SER A 19 8.57 13.81 -11.44
CA SER A 19 8.48 12.59 -12.25
C SER A 19 8.22 11.35 -11.40
N GLN A 20 8.83 11.27 -10.21
CA GLN A 20 8.58 10.17 -9.27
C GLN A 20 7.18 10.21 -8.67
N ILE A 21 6.66 11.41 -8.34
CA ILE A 21 5.27 11.58 -7.89
C ILE A 21 4.31 11.07 -8.97
N GLY A 22 4.50 11.50 -10.21
CA GLY A 22 3.67 11.04 -11.33
C GLY A 22 3.78 9.53 -11.56
N PHE A 23 4.98 8.96 -11.46
CA PHE A 23 5.17 7.51 -11.61
C PHE A 23 4.43 6.72 -10.51
N ILE A 24 4.45 7.20 -9.27
CA ILE A 24 3.69 6.59 -8.18
C ILE A 24 2.19 6.65 -8.48
N ASP A 25 1.67 7.81 -8.88
CA ASP A 25 0.24 8.04 -9.04
C ASP A 25 -0.37 7.34 -10.25
N PHE A 26 0.36 7.31 -11.35
CA PHE A 26 -0.17 6.84 -12.63
C PHE A 26 0.23 5.41 -12.97
N ILE A 27 1.30 4.88 -12.37
CA ILE A 27 1.80 3.54 -12.68
C ILE A 27 1.78 2.64 -11.45
N VAL A 28 2.50 3.02 -10.38
CA VAL A 28 2.76 2.11 -9.27
C VAL A 28 1.49 1.86 -8.44
N GLU A 29 0.81 2.91 -7.99
CA GLU A 29 -0.39 2.79 -7.16
C GLU A 29 -1.51 2.01 -7.87
N PRO A 30 -1.91 2.35 -9.13
CA PRO A 30 -2.90 1.56 -9.85
C PRO A 30 -2.51 0.09 -10.03
N THR A 31 -1.25 -0.18 -10.36
CA THR A 31 -0.75 -1.56 -10.53
C THR A 31 -0.82 -2.33 -9.22
N MET A 32 -0.43 -1.73 -8.11
CA MET A 32 -0.40 -2.38 -6.81
C MET A 32 -1.81 -2.63 -6.24
N VAL A 33 -2.79 -1.77 -6.54
CA VAL A 33 -4.22 -2.04 -6.25
C VAL A 33 -4.67 -3.31 -6.98
N VAL A 34 -4.45 -3.38 -8.30
CA VAL A 34 -4.87 -4.53 -9.13
C VAL A 34 -4.19 -5.82 -8.66
N CYS A 35 -2.90 -5.76 -8.31
CA CYS A 35 -2.19 -6.92 -7.75
C CYS A 35 -2.82 -7.41 -6.43
N GLY A 36 -3.25 -6.50 -5.56
CA GLY A 36 -3.93 -6.85 -4.30
C GLY A 36 -5.30 -7.51 -4.53
N GLU A 37 -6.07 -6.99 -5.48
CA GLU A 37 -7.36 -7.56 -5.87
C GLU A 37 -7.18 -8.96 -6.49
N LEU A 38 -6.22 -9.10 -7.41
CA LEU A 38 -5.89 -10.38 -8.04
C LEU A 38 -5.50 -11.42 -6.98
N LEU A 39 -4.65 -11.03 -6.02
CA LEU A 39 -4.24 -11.92 -4.93
C LEU A 39 -5.45 -12.38 -4.11
N THR A 40 -6.36 -11.46 -3.76
CA THR A 40 -7.59 -11.78 -3.04
C THR A 40 -8.44 -12.78 -3.82
N LYS A 41 -8.63 -12.56 -5.12
CA LYS A 41 -9.42 -13.44 -6.01
C LYS A 41 -8.82 -14.83 -6.17
N MET A 42 -7.49 -14.94 -6.17
CA MET A 42 -6.80 -16.23 -6.26
C MET A 42 -6.85 -17.01 -4.94
N VAL A 43 -6.78 -16.32 -3.80
CA VAL A 43 -6.73 -16.96 -2.49
C VAL A 43 -8.13 -17.30 -1.97
N GLU A 44 -9.14 -16.47 -2.25
CA GLU A 44 -10.53 -16.68 -1.83
C GLU A 44 -11.07 -18.12 -2.05
N PRO A 45 -10.95 -18.76 -3.23
CA PRO A 45 -11.42 -20.14 -3.43
C PRO A 45 -10.56 -21.21 -2.75
N LEU A 46 -9.32 -20.91 -2.37
CA LEU A 46 -8.43 -21.84 -1.66
C LEU A 46 -8.72 -21.89 -0.16
N VAL A 47 -9.43 -20.88 0.33
CA VAL A 47 -9.85 -20.76 1.70
C VAL A 47 -11.26 -21.32 1.79
N SER A 48 -11.44 -22.44 2.50
CA SER A 48 -12.77 -22.94 2.85
C SER A 48 -13.42 -21.97 3.84
N LEU A 49 -13.92 -20.83 3.36
CA LEU A 49 -14.69 -19.89 4.17
C LEU A 49 -15.98 -20.61 4.58
N PRO A 50 -16.28 -20.74 5.89
CA PRO A 50 -17.57 -21.26 6.31
C PRO A 50 -18.68 -20.37 5.70
N PRO A 51 -19.80 -20.95 5.24
CA PRO A 51 -20.91 -20.16 4.70
C PRO A 51 -21.30 -19.08 5.72
N SER A 52 -21.43 -17.84 5.25
CA SER A 52 -21.80 -16.67 6.07
C SER A 52 -23.11 -16.84 6.85
N ASP A 53 -23.95 -17.80 6.47
CA ASP A 53 -25.18 -18.18 7.17
C ASP A 53 -24.94 -18.94 8.49
N SER A 54 -23.72 -19.38 8.78
CA SER A 54 -23.41 -20.19 9.97
C SER A 54 -23.14 -19.35 11.22
N LEU A 55 -23.12 -18.01 11.11
CA LEU A 55 -22.72 -17.09 12.18
C LEU A 55 -23.88 -16.45 12.95
N PHE A 56 -25.12 -16.71 12.55
CA PHE A 56 -26.30 -16.30 13.32
C PHE A 56 -26.93 -17.52 14.00
N PRO A 57 -26.77 -17.69 15.33
CA PRO A 57 -27.62 -18.64 16.04
C PRO A 57 -29.08 -18.14 15.93
N PRO A 58 -30.05 -18.98 15.53
CA PRO A 58 -31.45 -18.61 15.68
C PRO A 58 -31.72 -18.41 17.17
N ASN A 59 -32.22 -17.24 17.53
CA ASN A 59 -32.74 -16.94 18.86
C ASN A 59 -33.78 -18.01 19.23
N GLY A 60 -33.39 -18.96 20.06
CA GLY A 60 -34.24 -20.06 20.53
C GLY A 60 -34.74 -19.77 21.93
N ASP A 61 -35.80 -18.98 22.02
CA ASP A 61 -36.67 -18.96 23.20
C ASP A 61 -37.74 -20.04 22.98
N GLN A 62 -37.60 -21.18 23.65
CA GLN A 62 -38.65 -22.09 24.14
C GLN A 62 -38.07 -23.44 24.63
N ASN A 63 -37.79 -23.48 25.93
CA ASN A 63 -38.22 -24.47 26.92
C ASN A 63 -38.81 -25.81 26.43
N GLU A 64 -38.06 -26.93 26.52
CA GLU A 64 -38.52 -28.19 27.15
C GLU A 64 -37.40 -29.24 27.31
N SER A 65 -37.46 -29.93 28.45
CA SER A 65 -36.45 -30.80 29.05
C SER A 65 -36.33 -32.18 28.41
N THR A 66 -35.12 -32.68 28.15
CA THR A 66 -34.67 -34.05 28.55
C THR A 66 -33.14 -34.22 28.45
N SER A 67 -32.57 -34.92 29.43
CA SER A 67 -31.13 -35.12 29.71
C SER A 67 -30.28 -35.82 28.61
N PRO A 68 -28.94 -35.73 28.70
CA PRO A 68 -28.01 -36.07 27.63
C PRO A 68 -27.55 -37.54 27.71
N SER A 69 -27.33 -38.18 26.57
CA SER A 69 -26.55 -39.41 26.54
C SER A 69 -25.79 -39.62 25.24
N VAL A 70 -24.56 -40.06 25.44
CA VAL A 70 -23.67 -40.78 24.53
C VAL A 70 -22.85 -39.94 23.53
N ALA A 71 -21.74 -39.43 24.05
CA ALA A 71 -20.51 -39.20 23.30
C ALA A 71 -19.97 -40.53 22.74
N LEU A 72 -19.55 -40.56 21.47
CA LEU A 72 -18.65 -41.57 20.91
C LEU A 72 -17.62 -40.90 20.00
N SER A 73 -16.56 -40.39 20.61
CA SER A 73 -15.27 -40.17 19.96
C SER A 73 -14.42 -41.44 20.15
N PRO A 74 -13.72 -41.98 19.14
CA PRO A 74 -12.63 -42.91 19.38
C PRO A 74 -11.30 -42.14 19.34
N LEU A 75 -10.69 -41.98 20.51
CA LEU A 75 -9.28 -41.62 20.68
C LEU A 75 -8.48 -42.92 20.90
N PRO A 76 -7.24 -43.06 20.42
CA PRO A 76 -6.25 -43.89 21.10
C PRO A 76 -5.35 -43.01 21.99
N ASP A 77 -5.23 -43.42 23.24
CA ASP A 77 -4.34 -42.84 24.25
C ASP A 77 -2.86 -43.07 23.91
N ALA A 78 -2.06 -42.00 23.88
CA ALA A 78 -0.62 -42.04 24.11
C ALA A 78 -0.09 -40.66 24.55
N ARG A 79 -0.04 -40.44 25.87
CA ARG A 79 1.05 -39.85 26.66
C ARG A 79 1.92 -38.74 26.01
N ASN A 80 1.94 -37.58 26.69
CA ASN A 80 2.93 -36.50 26.63
C ASN A 80 3.16 -35.83 25.27
N SER A 81 2.52 -34.67 25.06
CA SER A 81 3.22 -33.39 24.87
C SER A 81 2.17 -32.30 24.68
N ALA A 82 2.28 -31.23 25.46
CA ALA A 82 1.51 -30.01 25.25
C ALA A 82 1.94 -29.37 23.92
N VAL A 83 1.34 -29.81 22.82
CA VAL A 83 1.41 -29.14 21.52
C VAL A 83 0.00 -29.09 20.97
N SER A 84 -0.64 -27.95 21.22
CA SER A 84 -1.86 -27.53 20.53
C SER A 84 -1.65 -27.71 19.01
N PRO A 85 -2.43 -28.56 18.30
CA PRO A 85 -2.31 -28.71 16.86
C PRO A 85 -3.20 -27.71 16.12
N SER A 86 -3.40 -26.53 16.70
CA SER A 86 -4.10 -25.44 16.06
C SER A 86 -3.13 -24.29 15.84
N SER A 87 -2.12 -24.53 15.01
CA SER A 87 -1.68 -23.53 14.04
C SER A 87 -2.83 -23.33 13.04
N ILE A 88 -3.99 -22.89 13.54
CA ILE A 88 -5.07 -22.37 12.71
C ILE A 88 -4.42 -21.16 12.08
N ARG A 89 -4.04 -21.30 10.81
CA ARG A 89 -3.74 -20.18 9.94
C ARG A 89 -4.92 -19.23 10.08
N ARG A 90 -4.77 -18.19 10.92
CA ARG A 90 -5.78 -17.16 11.09
C ARG A 90 -5.86 -16.46 9.76
N LEU A 91 -6.86 -16.85 8.99
CA LEU A 91 -7.16 -16.23 7.72
C LEU A 91 -7.46 -14.76 8.02
N PRO A 92 -6.85 -13.84 7.27
CA PRO A 92 -7.13 -12.43 7.47
C PRO A 92 -8.53 -12.19 6.89
N LEU A 93 -9.53 -12.22 7.76
CA LEU A 93 -10.93 -11.99 7.40
C LEU A 93 -11.37 -10.63 7.94
N ASN A 94 -12.18 -9.92 7.17
CA ASN A 94 -12.87 -8.73 7.64
C ASN A 94 -14.12 -9.09 8.46
N TYR A 95 -14.79 -8.09 9.04
CA TYR A 95 -16.02 -8.27 9.84
C TYR A 95 -17.17 -8.97 9.07
N CYS A 96 -17.15 -8.92 7.74
CA CYS A 96 -18.11 -9.59 6.86
C CYS A 96 -17.71 -11.05 6.56
N GLY A 97 -16.60 -11.56 7.12
CA GLY A 97 -16.09 -12.90 6.86
C GLY A 97 -15.41 -13.07 5.50
N LYS A 98 -15.16 -11.98 4.76
CA LYS A 98 -14.44 -12.00 3.48
C LYS A 98 -12.94 -11.91 3.71
N LEU A 99 -12.18 -12.51 2.82
CA LEU A 99 -10.73 -12.42 2.82
C LEU A 99 -10.28 -10.96 2.65
N ASP A 100 -9.44 -10.49 3.55
CA ASP A 100 -8.89 -9.15 3.60
C ASP A 100 -7.37 -9.23 3.72
N ILE A 101 -6.70 -9.42 2.58
CA ILE A 101 -5.25 -9.62 2.57
C ILE A 101 -4.56 -8.26 2.80
N PRO A 102 -3.70 -8.12 3.82
CA PRO A 102 -3.03 -6.86 4.08
C PRO A 102 -2.19 -6.41 2.89
N THR A 103 -2.26 -5.11 2.58
CA THR A 103 -1.49 -4.45 1.50
C THR A 103 -0.42 -3.52 2.08
N PRO A 104 0.64 -4.04 2.72
CA PRO A 104 1.62 -3.23 3.45
C PRO A 104 2.34 -2.20 2.56
N TRP A 105 2.41 -2.45 1.25
CA TRP A 105 2.99 -1.53 0.27
C TRP A 105 2.27 -0.18 0.22
N MET A 106 0.98 -0.10 0.50
CA MET A 106 0.23 1.17 0.42
C MET A 106 0.77 2.22 1.39
N LYS A 107 1.10 1.80 2.61
CA LYS A 107 1.75 2.68 3.60
C LYS A 107 3.04 3.28 3.02
N PHE A 108 3.92 2.42 2.49
CA PHE A 108 5.20 2.86 1.95
C PHE A 108 5.06 3.70 0.68
N LEU A 109 4.06 3.44 -0.17
CA LEU A 109 3.77 4.28 -1.33
C LEU A 109 3.37 5.69 -0.91
N HIS A 110 2.49 5.82 0.10
CA HIS A 110 2.09 7.12 0.62
C HIS A 110 3.26 7.87 1.29
N GLU A 111 4.07 7.19 2.10
CA GLU A 111 5.27 7.77 2.72
C GLU A 111 6.29 8.22 1.66
N ASN A 112 6.59 7.37 0.68
CA ASN A 112 7.50 7.72 -0.41
C ASN A 112 6.98 8.90 -1.23
N LYS A 113 5.69 8.92 -1.56
CA LYS A 113 5.05 10.04 -2.26
C LYS A 113 5.16 11.34 -1.46
N ALA A 114 4.95 11.30 -0.15
CA ALA A 114 5.10 12.46 0.72
C ALA A 114 6.55 12.98 0.71
N ASN A 115 7.53 12.09 0.83
CA ASN A 115 8.95 12.44 0.77
C ASN A 115 9.33 13.07 -0.58
N TRP A 116 8.78 12.56 -1.70
CA TRP A 116 8.99 13.15 -3.01
C TRP A 116 8.33 14.52 -3.16
N LYS A 117 7.16 14.74 -2.57
CA LYS A 117 6.51 16.07 -2.53
C LYS A 117 7.33 17.10 -1.76
N GLU A 118 7.90 16.71 -0.62
CA GLU A 118 8.81 17.59 0.13
C GLU A 118 10.05 17.94 -0.71
N ARG A 119 10.64 16.94 -1.38
CA ARG A 119 11.77 17.18 -2.28
C ARG A 119 11.41 18.09 -3.46
N ALA A 120 10.25 17.90 -4.06
CA ALA A 120 9.76 18.74 -5.17
C ALA A 120 9.59 20.20 -4.73
N ALA A 121 8.98 20.43 -3.57
CA ALA A 121 8.83 21.77 -3.01
C ALA A 121 10.20 22.43 -2.75
N LYS A 122 11.15 21.68 -2.19
CA LYS A 122 12.51 22.16 -1.95
C LYS A 122 13.25 22.50 -3.25
N GLU A 123 13.16 21.64 -4.27
CA GLU A 123 13.76 21.86 -5.59
C GLU A 123 13.16 23.11 -6.29
N GLU A 124 11.85 23.35 -6.14
CA GLU A 124 11.20 24.54 -6.67
C GLU A 124 11.67 25.83 -5.98
N GLU A 125 11.82 25.83 -4.66
CA GLU A 125 12.32 26.98 -3.91
C GLU A 125 13.77 27.31 -4.27
N GLU A 126 14.63 26.30 -4.36
CA GLU A 126 16.03 26.48 -4.77
C GLU A 126 16.13 27.05 -6.19
N ARG A 127 15.29 26.56 -7.10
CA ARG A 127 15.20 27.09 -8.47
C ARG A 127 14.76 28.54 -8.49
N LYS A 128 13.70 28.91 -7.75
CA LYS A 128 13.24 30.31 -7.64
C LYS A 128 14.33 31.21 -7.08
N ARG A 129 15.10 30.73 -6.09
CA ARG A 129 16.23 31.48 -5.52
C ARG A 129 17.36 31.67 -6.52
N ALA A 130 17.76 30.61 -7.23
CA ALA A 130 18.81 30.67 -8.24
C ALA A 130 18.44 31.56 -9.42
N GLU A 131 17.17 31.55 -9.84
CA GLU A 131 16.66 32.44 -10.89
C GLU A 131 16.66 33.90 -10.45
N ALA A 132 16.23 34.20 -9.22
CA ALA A 132 16.28 35.54 -8.66
C ALA A 132 17.73 36.06 -8.53
N GLU A 133 18.67 35.21 -8.12
CA GLU A 133 20.09 35.56 -8.04
C GLU A 133 20.70 35.85 -9.42
N LYS A 134 20.39 35.01 -10.42
CA LYS A 134 20.82 35.26 -11.81
C LYS A 134 20.25 36.56 -12.37
N ALA A 135 18.98 36.86 -12.10
CA ALA A 135 18.34 38.11 -12.51
C ALA A 135 18.94 39.34 -11.80
N ALA A 136 19.43 39.18 -10.57
CA ALA A 136 20.11 40.27 -9.85
C ALA A 136 21.51 40.57 -10.43
N LEU A 137 22.25 39.55 -10.84
CA LEU A 137 23.57 39.69 -11.47
C LEU A 137 23.47 40.37 -12.84
N ASP A 138 22.53 39.94 -13.68
CA ASP A 138 22.28 40.55 -15.01
C ASP A 138 21.93 42.05 -14.91
N ASN A 139 21.16 42.44 -13.90
CA ASN A 139 20.83 43.85 -13.63
C ASN A 139 22.01 44.67 -13.04
N GLY A 140 23.04 44.01 -12.51
CA GLY A 140 24.27 44.65 -12.02
C GLY A 140 25.22 45.05 -13.14
N ASP A 141 25.44 44.15 -14.10
CA ASP A 141 26.31 44.36 -15.27
C ASP A 141 25.85 45.49 -16.20
N VAL A 142 24.54 45.74 -16.29
CA VAL A 142 23.98 46.88 -17.07
C VAL A 142 24.29 48.23 -16.41
N LYS A 143 24.47 48.27 -15.07
CA LYS A 143 24.77 49.52 -14.36
C LYS A 143 26.25 49.89 -14.36
N GLU A 144 27.15 48.93 -14.52
CA GLU A 144 28.60 49.18 -14.54
C GLU A 144 29.11 49.62 -15.92
N ASN A 145 28.50 49.15 -17.01
CA ASN A 145 28.85 49.55 -18.39
C ASN A 145 28.24 50.88 -18.86
N GLY A 146 27.53 51.59 -17.99
CA GLY A 146 26.80 52.83 -18.30
C GLY A 146 27.44 54.11 -17.75
N LYS A 147 28.75 54.14 -17.52
CA LYS A 147 29.44 55.36 -17.04
C LYS A 147 30.24 56.01 -18.18
N PRO A 148 29.97 57.30 -18.50
CA PRO A 148 30.69 58.03 -19.56
C PRO A 148 32.15 58.30 -19.22
#